data_AF-A0A7C2JTA5-F1
#
_entry.id   AF-A0A7C2JTA5-F1
#
_cell.length_a   1.000
_cell.length_b   1.000
_cell.length_c   1.000
_cell.angle_alpha   90.00
_cell.angle_beta   90.00
_cell.angle_gamma   90.00
#
_symmetry.space_group_name_H-M   'P 1'
#
loop_
_entity.id
_entity.type
_entity.pdbx_description
1 polymer ?
#
loop_
_entity_poly.entity_id
_entity_poly.type
_entity_poly.pdbx_seq_one_letter_code
_entity_poly.pdbx_strand_id
1 'polypeptide(L)'
;MDPSKIPGSELVERYLQGRLTPAEEEAFEEAYLADPRLLEQVQLAERLREGLREHAAGEAEAEPRRGWLAVAAAPRYGIAASFVAAVALVAAGTLYVQNQALQGSGGFGAARHTRVLPLVSVRGDGDPNVMTAPAPDEWTVLLLDTGFADYDVFAAELKPEGSDDARVRLDGMVATDGTVAFGMPGRVLSPGSYEVRLEGGRRDWPPGRALEELSRTRLTVTPAP
;
A
#
# COMPACT_ATOMS: atom_id res chain seq x y z
N MET A 1 -12.16 -41.40 0.85
CA MET A 1 -11.87 -40.12 0.17
C MET A 1 -11.87 -39.04 1.25
N ASP A 2 -10.80 -38.27 1.30
CA ASP A 2 -10.46 -37.32 2.37
C ASP A 2 -11.35 -36.05 2.30
N PRO A 3 -12.01 -35.62 3.39
CA PRO A 3 -12.85 -34.42 3.43
C PRO A 3 -12.05 -33.09 3.31
N SER A 4 -10.76 -33.15 3.01
CA SER A 4 -9.83 -32.01 2.96
C SER A 4 -9.53 -31.49 1.54
N LYS A 5 -10.34 -31.83 0.53
CA LYS A 5 -10.23 -31.24 -0.82
C LYS A 5 -11.37 -30.26 -1.03
N ILE A 6 -11.08 -28.97 -0.99
CA ILE A 6 -12.01 -27.86 -1.24
C ILE A 6 -12.73 -28.10 -2.57
N PRO A 7 -14.03 -28.50 -2.57
CA PRO A 7 -14.79 -28.73 -3.79
C PRO A 7 -15.48 -27.45 -4.29
N GLY A 8 -15.38 -26.34 -3.56
CA GLY A 8 -16.14 -25.11 -3.83
C GLY A 8 -15.59 -24.27 -4.98
N SER A 9 -14.29 -23.96 -4.96
CA SER A 9 -13.72 -22.97 -5.89
C SER A 9 -13.69 -23.44 -7.34
N GLU A 10 -13.25 -24.68 -7.59
CA GLU A 10 -13.17 -25.24 -8.95
C GLU A 10 -14.56 -25.45 -9.57
N LEU A 11 -15.55 -25.82 -8.75
CA LEU A 11 -16.92 -26.04 -9.19
C LEU A 11 -17.60 -24.71 -9.58
N VAL A 12 -17.41 -23.65 -8.78
CA VAL A 12 -17.88 -22.29 -9.07
C VAL A 12 -17.26 -21.75 -10.36
N GLU A 13 -15.95 -21.95 -10.57
CA GLU A 13 -15.28 -21.53 -11.80
C GLU A 13 -15.85 -22.24 -13.03
N ARG A 14 -16.08 -23.56 -12.96
CA ARG A 14 -16.68 -24.33 -14.05
C ARG A 14 -18.12 -23.92 -14.34
N TYR A 15 -18.91 -23.61 -13.31
CA TYR A 15 -20.26 -23.06 -13.44
C TYR A 15 -20.22 -21.72 -14.20
N LEU A 16 -19.40 -20.77 -13.75
CA LEU A 16 -19.27 -19.46 -14.37
C LEU A 16 -18.74 -19.50 -15.80
N GLN A 17 -17.98 -20.54 -16.15
CA GLN A 17 -17.46 -20.77 -17.50
C GLN A 17 -18.44 -21.54 -18.41
N GLY A 18 -19.59 -21.99 -17.90
CA GLY A 18 -20.55 -22.81 -18.64
C GLY A 18 -20.00 -24.20 -18.99
N ARG A 19 -19.13 -24.76 -18.15
CA ARG A 19 -18.44 -26.05 -18.35
C ARG A 19 -18.97 -27.17 -17.44
N LEU A 20 -20.12 -26.96 -16.81
CA LEU A 20 -20.85 -28.03 -16.14
C LEU A 20 -21.68 -28.81 -17.16
N THR A 21 -21.81 -30.12 -16.93
CA THR A 21 -22.82 -30.92 -17.61
C THR A 21 -24.22 -30.56 -17.08
N PRO A 22 -25.31 -30.83 -17.82
CA PRO A 22 -26.67 -30.49 -17.38
C PRO A 22 -27.03 -31.06 -16.00
N ALA A 23 -26.57 -32.28 -15.69
CA ALA A 23 -26.81 -32.90 -14.38
C ALA A 23 -25.98 -32.27 -13.25
N GLU A 24 -24.78 -31.77 -13.55
CA GLU A 24 -23.96 -31.04 -12.58
C GLU A 24 -24.50 -29.62 -12.35
N GLU A 25 -25.05 -28.99 -13.39
CA GLU A 25 -25.67 -27.66 -13.32
C GLU A 25 -26.93 -27.68 -12.44
N GLU A 26 -27.82 -28.64 -12.64
CA GLU A 26 -29.03 -28.81 -11.80
C GLU A 26 -28.67 -29.03 -10.32
N ALA A 27 -27.70 -29.91 -10.04
CA ALA A 27 -27.22 -30.14 -8.68
C ALA A 27 -26.52 -28.91 -8.07
N PHE A 28 -25.83 -28.13 -8.89
CA PHE A 28 -25.19 -26.88 -8.46
C PHE A 28 -26.22 -25.80 -8.14
N GLU A 29 -27.27 -25.64 -8.97
CA GLU A 29 -28.34 -24.67 -8.74
C GLU A 29 -29.14 -24.97 -7.48
N GLU A 30 -29.42 -26.25 -7.21
CA GLU A 30 -30.06 -26.67 -5.97
C GLU A 30 -29.20 -26.32 -4.74
N ALA A 31 -27.90 -26.59 -4.80
CA ALA A 31 -26.95 -26.22 -3.75
C ALA A 31 -26.79 -24.69 -3.59
N TYR A 32 -26.78 -23.96 -4.70
CA TYR A 32 -26.68 -22.50 -4.75
C TYR A 32 -27.89 -21.81 -4.12
N LEU A 33 -29.10 -22.37 -4.29
CA LEU A 33 -30.32 -21.87 -3.64
C LEU A 33 -30.38 -22.21 -2.14
N ALA A 34 -29.74 -23.31 -1.72
CA ALA A 34 -29.77 -23.79 -0.34
C ALA A 34 -28.65 -23.21 0.55
N ASP A 35 -27.50 -22.81 -0.02
CA ASP A 35 -26.33 -22.30 0.73
C ASP A 35 -26.00 -20.83 0.41
N PRO A 36 -26.28 -19.89 1.34
CA PRO A 36 -25.91 -18.48 1.19
C PRO A 36 -24.42 -18.23 0.96
N ARG A 37 -23.53 -19.12 1.43
CA ARG A 37 -22.07 -18.97 1.24
C ARG A 37 -21.65 -19.24 -0.20
N LEU A 38 -22.35 -20.16 -0.87
CA LEU A 38 -22.11 -20.48 -2.27
C LEU A 38 -22.56 -19.31 -3.17
N LEU A 39 -23.66 -18.65 -2.81
CA LEU A 39 -24.11 -17.40 -3.43
C LEU A 39 -23.04 -16.29 -3.34
N GLU A 40 -22.46 -16.08 -2.16
CA GLU A 40 -21.40 -15.08 -1.95
C GLU A 40 -20.17 -15.37 -2.82
N GLN A 41 -19.77 -16.64 -2.95
CA GLN A 41 -18.63 -17.05 -3.78
C GLN A 41 -18.86 -16.78 -5.27
N VAL A 42 -20.06 -17.08 -5.78
CA VAL A 42 -20.45 -16.79 -7.18
C VAL A 42 -20.45 -15.28 -7.43
N GLN A 43 -21.03 -14.48 -6.53
CA GLN A 43 -21.05 -13.02 -6.67
C GLN A 43 -19.66 -12.38 -6.63
N LEU A 44 -18.78 -12.87 -5.75
CA LEU A 44 -17.40 -12.38 -5.66
C LEU A 44 -16.65 -12.66 -6.96
N ALA A 45 -16.77 -13.87 -7.50
CA ALA A 45 -16.12 -14.26 -8.74
C ALA A 45 -16.65 -13.48 -9.96
N GLU A 46 -17.96 -13.17 -10.02
CA GLU A 46 -18.51 -12.31 -11.07
C GLU A 46 -18.00 -10.87 -10.98
N ARG A 47 -17.95 -10.27 -9.78
CA ARG A 47 -17.41 -8.91 -9.61
C ARG A 47 -15.94 -8.82 -10.01
N LEU A 48 -15.14 -9.83 -9.68
CA LEU A 48 -13.75 -9.90 -10.10
C LEU A 48 -13.63 -10.00 -11.62
N ARG A 49 -14.45 -10.85 -12.24
CA ARG A 49 -14.46 -11.04 -13.69
C ARG A 49 -14.91 -9.79 -14.43
N GLU A 50 -15.89 -9.06 -13.89
CA GLU A 50 -16.35 -7.80 -14.43
C GLU A 50 -15.28 -6.71 -14.32
N GLY A 51 -14.65 -6.55 -13.15
CA GLY A 51 -13.54 -5.61 -12.99
C GLY A 51 -12.35 -5.91 -13.91
N LEU A 52 -12.03 -7.19 -14.14
CA LEU A 52 -11.01 -7.59 -15.12
C LEU A 52 -11.45 -7.31 -16.56
N ARG A 53 -12.74 -7.45 -16.90
CA ARG A 53 -13.27 -7.09 -18.23
C ARG A 53 -13.28 -5.59 -18.46
N GLU A 54 -13.65 -4.78 -17.48
CA GLU A 54 -13.60 -3.32 -17.59
C GLU A 54 -12.15 -2.84 -17.79
N HIS A 55 -11.20 -3.43 -17.08
CA HIS A 55 -9.77 -3.14 -17.26
C HIS A 55 -9.27 -3.61 -18.64
N ALA A 56 -9.62 -4.83 -19.04
CA ALA A 56 -9.28 -5.35 -20.35
C ALA A 56 -9.98 -4.58 -21.49
N ALA A 57 -11.18 -4.03 -21.30
CA ALA A 57 -11.86 -3.19 -22.28
C ALA A 57 -11.19 -1.82 -22.42
N GLY A 58 -10.68 -1.25 -21.32
CA GLY A 58 -9.83 -0.05 -21.34
C GLY A 58 -8.50 -0.25 -22.07
N GLU A 59 -7.98 -1.48 -22.11
CA GLU A 59 -6.78 -1.85 -22.90
C GLU A 59 -7.12 -2.38 -24.32
N ALA A 60 -8.29 -3.00 -24.51
CA ALA A 60 -8.72 -3.64 -25.75
C ALA A 60 -9.44 -2.71 -26.73
N GLU A 61 -9.72 -1.45 -26.35
CA GLU A 61 -10.03 -0.40 -27.33
C GLU A 61 -8.84 -0.05 -28.24
N ALA A 62 -7.66 -0.65 -28.02
CA ALA A 62 -6.57 -0.68 -28.98
C ALA A 62 -6.69 -1.85 -29.99
N GLU A 63 -7.83 -1.99 -30.67
CA GLU A 63 -7.87 -2.80 -31.91
C GLU A 63 -7.18 -2.05 -33.07
N PRO A 64 -6.44 -2.75 -33.96
CA PRO A 64 -5.75 -2.14 -35.08
C PRO A 64 -6.78 -1.78 -36.17
N ARG A 65 -7.30 -0.56 -36.11
CA ARG A 65 -8.09 0.03 -37.20
C ARG A 65 -7.21 0.12 -38.44
N ARG A 66 -7.38 -0.87 -39.32
CA ARG A 66 -6.88 -0.86 -40.70
C ARG A 66 -7.44 0.38 -41.39
N GLY A 67 -6.62 1.44 -41.46
CA GLY A 67 -6.90 2.61 -42.29
C GLY A 67 -6.41 4.00 -41.85
N TRP A 68 -5.62 4.19 -40.80
CA TRP A 68 -5.05 5.54 -40.49
C TRP A 68 -3.65 5.78 -41.07
N LEU A 69 -2.92 4.71 -41.39
CA LEU A 69 -1.62 4.79 -42.07
C LEU A 69 -1.71 5.32 -43.50
N ALA A 70 -2.91 5.38 -44.10
CA ALA A 70 -3.12 5.98 -45.42
C ALA A 70 -3.07 7.53 -45.38
N VAL A 71 -3.26 8.15 -44.21
CA VAL A 71 -3.20 9.62 -44.04
C VAL A 71 -1.79 10.08 -43.64
N ALA A 72 -1.01 9.20 -43.00
CA ALA A 72 0.39 9.45 -42.64
C ALA A 72 1.36 9.46 -43.85
N ALA A 73 0.94 8.94 -45.00
CA ALA A 73 1.72 8.98 -46.24
C ALA A 73 1.63 10.31 -47.00
N ALA A 74 0.92 11.32 -46.48
CA ALA A 74 0.90 12.65 -47.05
C ALA A 74 2.10 13.48 -46.49
N PRO A 75 3.05 13.94 -47.33
CA PRO A 75 4.29 14.61 -46.89
C PRO A 75 4.07 15.94 -46.15
N ARG A 76 2.82 16.40 -46.05
CA ARG A 76 2.41 17.64 -45.37
C ARG A 76 2.25 17.52 -43.85
N TYR A 77 2.24 16.31 -43.27
CA TYR A 77 2.01 16.12 -41.82
C TYR A 77 3.21 15.59 -41.03
N GLY A 78 4.37 15.37 -41.69
CA GLY A 78 5.57 14.83 -41.03
C GLY A 78 6.07 15.70 -39.87
N ILE A 79 6.06 17.03 -40.05
CA ILE A 79 6.58 17.97 -39.03
C ILE A 79 5.65 18.07 -37.81
N ALA A 80 4.33 18.06 -38.04
CA ALA A 80 3.34 18.15 -36.96
C ALA A 80 3.34 16.89 -36.08
N ALA A 81 3.48 15.70 -36.69
CA ALA A 81 3.59 14.46 -35.96
C ALA A 81 4.87 14.41 -35.10
N SER A 82 6.00 14.92 -35.62
CA SER A 82 7.24 15.03 -34.85
C SER A 82 7.11 15.97 -33.65
N PHE A 83 6.37 17.08 -33.79
CA PHE A 83 6.15 18.02 -32.69
C PHE A 83 5.32 17.41 -31.57
N VAL A 84 4.23 16.70 -31.90
CA VAL A 84 3.38 16.03 -30.90
C VAL A 84 4.16 14.93 -30.18
N ALA A 85 4.94 14.13 -30.92
CA ALA A 85 5.78 13.09 -30.32
C ALA A 85 6.87 13.67 -29.40
N ALA A 86 7.50 14.79 -29.80
CA ALA A 86 8.50 15.48 -28.98
C ALA A 86 7.87 16.04 -27.69
N VAL A 87 6.70 16.66 -27.77
CA VAL A 87 5.98 17.17 -26.59
C VAL A 87 5.56 16.02 -25.67
N ALA A 88 5.08 14.91 -26.22
CA ALA A 88 4.72 13.72 -25.44
C ALA A 88 5.95 13.10 -24.74
N LEU A 89 7.09 13.03 -25.43
CA LEU A 89 8.35 12.53 -24.85
C LEU A 89 8.89 13.46 -23.76
N VAL A 90 8.79 14.77 -23.94
CA VAL A 90 9.17 15.75 -22.91
C VAL A 90 8.24 15.64 -21.71
N ALA A 91 6.92 15.57 -21.92
CA ALA A 91 5.94 15.40 -20.85
C ALA A 91 6.18 14.08 -20.09
N ALA A 92 6.37 12.97 -20.81
CA ALA A 92 6.70 11.67 -20.22
C ALA A 92 8.02 11.72 -19.44
N GLY A 93 9.05 12.40 -19.96
CA GLY A 93 10.31 12.63 -19.27
C GLY A 93 10.14 13.44 -17.98
N THR A 94 9.38 14.54 -18.02
CA THR A 94 9.11 15.35 -16.83
C THR A 94 8.30 14.60 -15.78
N LEU A 95 7.29 13.84 -16.22
CA LEU A 95 6.48 12.99 -15.34
C LEU A 95 7.32 11.86 -14.75
N TYR A 96 8.23 11.27 -15.51
CA TYR A 96 9.13 10.23 -15.03
C TYR A 96 10.11 10.78 -13.97
N VAL A 97 10.69 11.96 -14.20
CA VAL A 97 11.58 12.63 -13.23
C VAL A 97 10.80 13.07 -11.97
N GLN A 98 9.59 13.60 -12.13
CA GLN A 98 8.72 13.96 -11.00
C GLN A 98 8.29 12.71 -10.22
N ASN A 99 7.94 11.62 -10.90
CA ASN A 99 7.58 10.36 -10.28
C ASN A 99 8.78 9.74 -9.55
N GLN A 100 9.99 9.83 -10.11
CA GLN A 100 11.21 9.45 -9.39
C GLN A 100 11.49 10.35 -8.18
N ALA A 101 11.21 11.65 -8.26
CA ALA A 101 11.33 12.55 -7.12
C ALA A 101 10.32 12.19 -6.01
N LEU A 102 9.09 11.83 -6.38
CA LEU A 102 8.05 11.36 -5.46
C LEU A 102 8.38 9.98 -4.85
N GLN A 103 8.93 9.07 -5.65
CA GLN A 103 9.43 7.76 -5.18
C GLN A 103 10.67 7.91 -4.29
N GLY A 104 11.53 8.89 -4.58
CA GLY A 104 12.67 9.28 -3.74
C GLY A 104 12.27 9.98 -2.44
N SER A 105 11.09 10.63 -2.41
CA SER A 105 10.55 11.26 -1.20
C SER A 105 9.55 10.40 -0.41
N GLY A 106 9.09 9.27 -0.95
CA GLY A 106 7.89 8.59 -0.41
C GLY A 106 7.81 7.07 -0.56
N GLY A 107 8.91 6.34 -0.73
CA GLY A 107 8.83 4.89 -0.88
C GLY A 107 9.98 4.11 -0.25
N PHE A 108 9.62 3.13 0.59
CA PHE A 108 10.45 2.03 1.09
C PHE A 108 11.18 1.19 -0.01
N GLY A 109 11.09 1.58 -1.29
CA GLY A 109 11.56 0.80 -2.44
C GLY A 109 13.04 0.93 -2.79
N ALA A 110 13.78 1.87 -2.20
CA ALA A 110 15.22 2.06 -2.41
C ALA A 110 16.10 1.51 -1.27
N ALA A 111 15.51 0.86 -0.28
CA ALA A 111 16.24 0.27 0.84
C ALA A 111 16.92 -1.03 0.38
N ARG A 112 18.26 -1.08 0.34
CA ARG A 112 18.97 -2.37 0.13
C ARG A 112 18.72 -3.35 1.27
N HIS A 113 18.42 -2.83 2.46
CA HIS A 113 17.99 -3.57 3.64
C HIS A 113 16.96 -2.72 4.41
N THR A 114 15.84 -3.34 4.78
CA THR A 114 14.82 -2.74 5.64
C THR A 114 14.84 -3.46 6.98
N ARG A 115 15.10 -2.72 8.05
CA ARG A 115 15.03 -3.25 9.42
C ARG A 115 13.68 -2.89 10.02
N VAL A 116 12.93 -3.91 10.44
CA VAL A 116 11.65 -3.73 11.14
C VAL A 116 11.89 -3.93 12.62
N LEU A 117 11.59 -2.92 13.43
CA LEU A 117 11.70 -2.99 14.89
C LEU A 117 10.32 -2.73 15.51
N PRO A 118 9.73 -3.72 16.22
CA PRO A 118 8.57 -3.45 17.06
C PRO A 118 8.98 -2.60 18.26
N LEU A 119 8.31 -1.47 18.45
CA LEU A 119 8.45 -0.67 19.66
C LEU A 119 7.47 -1.15 20.70
N VAL A 120 8.00 -1.65 21.82
CA VAL A 120 7.20 -2.11 22.93
C VAL A 120 7.06 -0.98 23.95
N SER A 121 5.83 -0.71 24.39
CA SER A 121 5.59 0.19 25.52
C SER A 121 5.92 -0.56 26.81
N VAL A 122 6.86 -0.03 27.61
CA VAL A 122 7.17 -0.58 28.94
C VAL A 122 6.73 0.39 30.01
N ARG A 123 5.96 -0.12 30.97
CA ARG A 123 5.57 0.59 32.18
C ARG A 123 6.65 0.39 33.24
N GLY A 124 7.61 1.30 33.34
CA GLY A 124 8.70 1.23 34.32
C GLY A 124 10.01 1.86 33.85
N ASP A 125 11.10 1.60 34.58
CA ASP A 125 12.41 2.26 34.41
C ASP A 125 13.40 1.48 33.51
N GLY A 126 12.90 0.50 32.76
CA GLY A 126 13.70 -0.25 31.77
C GLY A 126 13.47 0.29 30.36
N ASP A 127 14.54 0.38 29.57
CA ASP A 127 14.47 0.73 28.14
C ASP A 127 14.41 -0.55 27.29
N PRO A 128 13.23 -1.08 26.94
CA PRO A 128 13.10 -2.32 26.16
C PRO A 128 13.52 -2.15 24.69
N ASN A 129 13.58 -0.92 24.21
CA ASN A 129 13.78 -0.62 22.80
C ASN A 129 15.21 -0.12 22.61
N VAL A 130 16.16 -1.05 22.59
CA VAL A 130 17.56 -0.76 22.25
C VAL A 130 17.84 -1.29 20.86
N MET A 131 18.40 -0.45 19.98
CA MET A 131 18.85 -0.88 18.66
C MET A 131 20.26 -0.38 18.38
N THR A 132 21.00 -1.13 17.57
CA THR A 132 22.25 -0.61 16.97
C THR A 132 21.92 0.34 15.83
N ALA A 133 22.66 1.44 15.73
CA ALA A 133 22.53 2.45 14.70
C ALA A 133 22.52 1.80 13.30
N PRO A 134 21.48 2.03 12.49
CA PRO A 134 21.39 1.51 11.14
C PRO A 134 22.40 2.23 10.22
N ALA A 135 22.72 1.61 9.08
CA ALA A 135 23.53 2.29 8.07
C ALA A 135 22.79 3.52 7.52
N PRO A 136 23.49 4.59 7.08
CA PRO A 136 22.83 5.82 6.61
C PRO A 136 21.86 5.64 5.43
N ASP A 137 22.06 4.59 4.62
CA ASP A 137 21.28 4.17 3.47
C ASP A 137 20.28 3.03 3.77
N GLU A 138 20.26 2.51 5.00
CA GLU A 138 19.30 1.50 5.49
C GLU A 138 17.99 2.19 5.89
N TRP A 139 16.84 1.57 5.58
CA TRP A 139 15.55 2.05 6.08
C TRP A 139 15.21 1.32 7.38
N THR A 140 14.74 2.07 8.37
CA THR A 140 14.22 1.54 9.61
C THR A 140 12.73 1.80 9.71
N VAL A 141 11.96 0.74 9.96
CA VAL A 141 10.52 0.79 10.20
C VAL A 141 10.31 0.52 11.68
N LEU A 142 9.75 1.48 12.39
CA LEU A 142 9.29 1.32 13.77
C LEU A 142 7.82 0.93 13.74
N LEU A 143 7.48 -0.22 14.31
CA LEU A 143 6.08 -0.62 14.47
C LEU A 143 5.57 -0.11 15.82
N LEU A 144 4.57 0.77 15.78
CA LEU A 144 3.97 1.42 16.93
C LEU A 144 2.60 0.79 17.21
N ASP A 145 2.41 0.29 18.43
CA ASP A 145 1.11 -0.20 18.89
C ASP A 145 0.17 0.99 19.16
N THR A 146 -1.01 0.97 18.55
CA THR A 146 -2.06 1.97 18.77
C THR A 146 -2.86 1.71 20.05
N GLY A 147 -2.64 0.56 20.70
CA GLY A 147 -3.41 0.09 21.82
C GLY A 147 -4.88 -0.14 21.45
N PHE A 148 -5.78 0.16 22.38
CA PHE A 148 -7.23 0.01 22.20
C PHE A 148 -7.92 1.26 21.63
N ALA A 149 -7.15 2.16 21.03
CA ALA A 149 -7.67 3.43 20.57
C ALA A 149 -8.34 3.32 19.19
N ASP A 150 -9.54 3.86 19.07
CA ASP A 150 -10.40 3.77 17.88
C ASP A 150 -10.27 5.04 17.01
N TYR A 151 -9.09 5.19 16.41
CA TYR A 151 -8.71 6.30 15.53
C TYR A 151 -8.42 5.81 14.11
N ASP A 152 -8.73 6.64 13.11
CA ASP A 152 -8.61 6.28 11.68
C ASP A 152 -7.38 6.91 11.00
N VAL A 153 -6.72 7.83 11.71
CA VAL A 153 -5.55 8.57 11.26
C VAL A 153 -4.59 8.74 12.41
N PHE A 154 -3.32 8.52 12.12
CA PHE A 154 -2.24 8.60 13.10
C PHE A 154 -1.13 9.52 12.61
N ALA A 155 -0.45 10.12 13.56
CA ALA A 155 0.81 10.81 13.34
C ALA A 155 1.84 10.29 14.32
N ALA A 156 3.09 10.20 13.86
CA ALA A 156 4.21 9.77 14.68
C ALA A 156 5.35 10.77 14.53
N GLU A 157 6.01 11.05 15.64
CA GLU A 157 7.06 12.05 15.73
C GLU A 157 8.24 11.47 16.52
N LEU A 158 9.43 11.61 15.96
CA LEU A 158 10.70 11.23 16.60
C LEU A 158 11.42 12.48 17.07
N LYS A 159 11.71 12.54 18.38
CA LYS A 159 12.51 13.61 19.00
C LYS A 159 13.74 13.03 19.68
N PRO A 160 14.91 13.67 19.60
CA PRO A 160 16.02 13.35 20.49
C PRO A 160 15.62 13.66 21.93
N GLU A 161 16.00 12.81 22.87
CA GLU A 161 15.74 13.07 24.29
C GLU A 161 16.41 14.38 24.73
N GLY A 162 15.65 15.27 25.37
CA GLY A 162 16.13 16.59 25.80
C GLY A 162 16.14 17.67 24.72
N SER A 163 15.59 17.42 23.52
CA SER A 163 15.39 18.40 22.47
C SER A 163 13.91 18.52 22.10
N ASP A 164 13.42 19.75 21.95
CA ASP A 164 12.05 20.02 21.47
C ASP A 164 11.93 19.88 19.93
N ASP A 165 13.06 19.86 19.22
CA ASP A 165 13.10 19.80 17.76
C ASP A 165 12.86 18.38 17.26
N ALA A 166 11.76 18.21 16.52
CA ALA A 166 11.45 16.97 15.84
C ALA A 166 12.48 16.66 14.76
N ARG A 167 13.04 15.45 14.79
CA ARG A 167 13.91 14.96 13.73
C ARG A 167 13.11 14.52 12.52
N VAL A 168 11.99 13.84 12.78
CA VAL A 168 11.07 13.34 11.76
C VAL A 168 9.66 13.36 12.31
N ARG A 169 8.71 13.78 11.48
CA ARG A 169 7.28 13.65 11.71
C ARG A 169 6.63 13.07 10.46
N LEU A 170 5.80 12.04 10.64
CA LEU A 170 4.93 11.52 9.59
C LEU A 170 3.48 11.65 10.07
N ASP A 171 2.64 12.25 9.23
CA ASP A 171 1.21 12.42 9.45
C ASP A 171 0.42 11.54 8.47
N GLY A 172 -0.87 11.33 8.75
CA GLY A 172 -1.78 10.65 7.81
C GLY A 172 -1.62 9.13 7.76
N MET A 173 -0.92 8.54 8.72
CA MET A 173 -0.72 7.08 8.78
C MET A 173 -2.02 6.38 9.15
N VAL A 174 -2.16 5.14 8.68
CA VAL A 174 -3.31 4.28 8.96
C VAL A 174 -2.81 3.05 9.69
N ALA A 175 -3.52 2.65 10.74
CA ALA A 175 -3.22 1.44 11.47
C ALA A 175 -3.73 0.21 10.71
N THR A 176 -2.94 -0.84 10.73
CA THR A 176 -3.32 -2.19 10.28
C THR A 176 -3.18 -3.12 11.47
N ASP A 177 -4.26 -3.82 11.84
CA ASP A 177 -4.28 -4.75 12.97
C ASP A 177 -3.74 -4.14 14.28
N GLY A 178 -4.11 -2.88 14.58
CA GLY A 178 -3.70 -2.17 15.79
C GLY A 178 -2.23 -1.70 15.78
N THR A 179 -1.57 -1.71 14.62
CA THR A 179 -0.17 -1.30 14.48
C THR A 179 0.00 -0.25 13.41
N VAL A 180 0.81 0.78 13.68
CA VAL A 180 1.22 1.82 12.72
C VAL A 180 2.69 1.64 12.36
N ALA A 181 3.00 1.68 11.06
CA ALA A 181 4.37 1.61 10.58
C ALA A 181 4.96 3.03 10.40
N PHE A 182 5.98 3.36 11.18
CA PHE A 182 6.70 4.62 11.11
C PHE A 182 8.09 4.42 10.50
N GLY A 183 8.23 4.74 9.21
CA GLY A 183 9.45 4.53 8.44
C GLY A 183 10.34 5.75 8.36
N MET A 184 11.65 5.55 8.46
CA MET A 184 12.64 6.61 8.28
C MET A 184 13.98 6.05 7.77
N PRO A 185 14.81 6.87 7.10
CA PRO A 185 16.15 6.48 6.71
C PRO A 185 17.10 6.53 7.91
N GLY A 186 18.07 5.61 7.96
CA GLY A 186 18.98 5.41 9.08
C GLY A 186 19.83 6.63 9.46
N ARG A 187 20.09 7.54 8.51
CA ARG A 187 20.75 8.83 8.76
C ARG A 187 20.06 9.72 9.80
N VAL A 188 18.77 9.48 10.07
CA VAL A 188 18.00 10.19 11.10
C VAL A 188 18.31 9.64 12.50
N LEU A 189 18.67 8.36 12.60
CA LEU A 189 18.89 7.62 13.84
C LEU A 189 20.39 7.61 14.20
N SER A 190 20.91 8.77 14.57
CA SER A 190 22.27 8.85 15.14
C SER A 190 22.31 8.17 16.52
N PRO A 191 23.46 7.66 16.99
CA PRO A 191 23.56 7.12 18.34
C PRO A 191 23.09 8.12 19.40
N GLY A 192 22.22 7.69 20.31
CA GLY A 192 21.58 8.53 21.31
C GLY A 192 20.21 8.01 21.76
N SER A 193 19.60 8.71 22.71
CA SER A 193 18.25 8.43 23.18
C SER A 193 17.22 9.26 22.43
N TYR A 194 16.09 8.67 22.13
CA TYR A 194 14.97 9.28 21.41
C TYR A 194 13.65 8.99 22.10
N GLU A 195 12.72 9.92 21.93
CA GLU A 195 11.33 9.77 22.27
C GLU A 195 10.50 9.68 20.98
N VAL A 196 9.71 8.61 20.87
CA VAL A 196 8.73 8.44 19.80
C VAL A 196 7.36 8.72 20.37
N ARG A 197 6.70 9.76 19.83
CA ARG A 197 5.34 10.13 20.20
C ARG A 197 4.39 9.68 19.10
N LEU A 198 3.34 8.97 19.49
CA LEU A 198 2.23 8.59 18.62
C LEU A 198 1.01 9.42 19.00
N GLU A 199 0.35 9.98 17.99
CA GLU A 199 -0.89 10.75 18.11
C GLU A 199 -1.96 10.12 17.23
N GLY A 200 -3.21 10.16 17.67
CA GLY A 200 -4.37 9.62 16.97
C GLY A 200 -5.46 10.65 16.77
N GLY A 201 -6.22 10.50 15.69
CA GLY A 201 -7.40 11.30 15.42
C GLY A 201 -8.34 10.60 14.46
N ARG A 202 -9.50 11.22 14.24
CA ARG A 202 -10.50 10.71 13.29
C ARG A 202 -10.64 11.63 12.09
N ARG A 203 -10.96 11.05 10.92
CA ARG A 203 -11.11 11.82 9.67
C ARG A 203 -12.33 12.72 9.68
N ASP A 204 -13.35 12.35 10.45
CA ASP A 204 -14.60 13.09 10.61
C ASP A 204 -14.48 14.26 11.61
N TRP A 205 -13.32 14.42 12.25
CA TRP A 205 -13.10 15.53 13.18
C TRP A 205 -13.16 16.89 12.46
N PRO A 206 -13.61 17.94 13.19
CA PRO A 206 -13.64 19.29 12.65
C PRO A 206 -12.26 19.70 12.12
N PRO A 207 -12.21 20.43 10.99
CA PRO A 207 -10.95 20.95 10.47
C PRO A 207 -10.28 21.83 11.53
N GLY A 208 -9.00 21.54 11.81
CA GLY A 208 -8.21 22.25 12.82
C GLY A 208 -8.25 21.65 14.24
N ARG A 209 -8.98 20.55 14.47
CA ARG A 209 -8.84 19.79 15.72
C ARG A 209 -7.46 19.12 15.76
N ALA A 210 -6.76 19.30 16.88
CA ALA A 210 -5.46 18.66 17.11
C ALA A 210 -5.61 17.15 17.34
N LEU A 211 -4.60 16.38 16.93
CA LEU A 211 -4.50 14.95 17.24
C LEU A 211 -4.29 14.76 18.75
N GLU A 212 -4.80 13.65 19.28
CA GLU A 212 -4.69 13.29 20.69
C GLU A 212 -3.46 12.40 20.91
N GLU A 213 -2.64 12.71 21.92
CA GLU A 213 -1.45 11.91 22.25
C GLU A 213 -1.87 10.54 22.79
N LEU A 214 -1.41 9.49 22.10
CA LEU A 214 -1.74 8.09 22.40
C LEU A 214 -0.68 7.45 23.28
N SER A 215 0.56 7.54 22.83
CA SER A 215 1.68 6.87 23.48
C SER A 215 2.97 7.63 23.26
N ARG A 216 3.88 7.42 24.20
CA ARG A 216 5.22 8.00 24.23
C ARG A 216 6.18 6.90 24.62
N THR A 217 7.07 6.56 23.70
CA THR A 217 7.95 5.40 23.83
C THR A 217 9.40 5.83 23.68
N ARG A 218 10.25 5.43 24.62
CA ARG A 218 11.69 5.66 24.52
C ARG A 218 12.34 4.64 23.59
N LEU A 219 13.33 5.12 22.84
CA LEU A 219 14.17 4.34 21.94
C LEU A 219 15.63 4.73 22.15
N THR A 220 16.48 3.76 22.45
CA THR A 220 17.93 3.97 22.61
C THR A 220 18.68 3.41 21.41
N VAL A 221 19.44 4.24 20.73
CA VAL A 221 20.27 3.86 19.58
C VAL A 221 21.73 3.80 20.00
N THR A 222 22.32 2.61 19.98
CA THR A 222 23.74 2.38 20.31
C THR A 222 24.61 2.46 19.06
N PRO A 223 25.89 2.88 19.18
CA PRO A 223 26.80 2.89 18.05
C PRO A 223 26.99 1.48 17.47
N ALA A 224 27.16 1.41 16.14
CA ALA A 224 27.58 0.17 15.49
C ALA A 224 29.00 -0.24 15.94
N PRO A 225 29.26 -1.55 16.12
CA PRO A 225 30.58 -2.05 16.50
C PRO A 225 31.64 -1.85 15.42
#